data_AF-A0A9I9E231-F1
#
_entry.id   AF-A0A9I9E231-F1
#
_cell.length_a   1.000
_cell.length_b   1.000
_cell.length_c   1.000
_cell.angle_alpha   90.00
_cell.angle_beta   90.00
_cell.angle_gamma   90.00
#
_symmetry.space_group_name_H-M   'P 1'
#
loop_
_entity.id
_entity.type
_entity.pdbx_description
1 polymer ?
#
loop_
_entity_poly.entity_id
_entity_poly.type
_entity_poly.pdbx_seq_one_letter_code
_entity_poly.pdbx_strand_id
1 'polypeptide(L)'
;MTNNSCIVIVSLIGVILFTIISNVASSNDVISIICPKTSNPPFCSSVLKSAGTTDLKGLAVYTLNLAHTNACKSLTLAKSLATTTTNPQLKQRYSSCFESYDEAVGDIENAQKDLAL
;
A
#
# COMPACT_ATOMS: atom_id res chain seq x y z
N MET A 1 20.21 45.23 39.77
CA MET A 1 19.21 44.16 39.98
C MET A 1 18.64 43.79 38.61
N THR A 2 19.43 43.08 37.79
CA THR A 2 19.25 41.64 37.49
C THR A 2 17.85 41.30 36.98
N ASN A 3 17.56 41.63 35.71
CA ASN A 3 16.44 41.06 34.97
C ASN A 3 16.88 40.31 33.69
N ASN A 4 18.20 40.13 33.48
CA ASN A 4 18.72 39.39 32.32
C ASN A 4 18.80 37.87 32.55
N SER A 5 18.88 37.40 33.80
CA SER A 5 18.97 35.96 34.09
C SER A 5 17.67 35.22 33.75
N CYS A 6 16.50 35.83 33.97
CA CYS A 6 15.21 35.21 33.66
C CYS A 6 15.00 35.04 32.14
N ILE A 7 15.47 36.01 31.34
CA ILE A 7 15.34 35.97 29.88
C ILE A 7 16.19 34.84 29.28
N VAL A 8 17.42 34.67 29.78
CA VAL A 8 18.32 33.59 29.32
C VAL A 8 17.76 32.22 29.70
N ILE A 9 17.18 32.07 30.91
CA ILE A 9 16.58 30.82 31.36
C ILE A 9 15.32 30.47 30.56
N VAL A 10 14.43 31.44 30.29
CA VAL A 10 13.23 31.25 29.47
C VAL A 10 13.60 30.88 28.02
N SER A 11 14.63 31.53 27.47
CA SER A 11 15.11 31.24 26.12
C SER A 11 15.75 29.85 26.02
N LEU A 12 16.53 29.43 27.03
CA LEU A 12 17.14 28.10 27.06
C LEU A 12 16.08 27.00 27.20
N ILE A 13 15.07 27.19 28.07
CA ILE A 13 13.95 26.25 28.23
C ILE A 13 13.14 26.13 26.94
N GLY A 14 12.91 27.25 26.23
CA GLY A 14 12.25 27.25 24.93
C GLY A 14 13.00 26.44 23.87
N VAL A 15 14.33 26.58 23.79
CA VAL A 15 15.17 25.81 22.85
C VAL A 15 15.18 24.32 23.19
N ILE A 16 15.19 23.95 24.48
CA ILE A 16 15.14 22.56 24.94
C ILE A 16 13.78 21.91 24.64
N LEU A 17 12.67 22.66 24.69
CA LEU A 17 11.33 22.16 24.32
C LEU A 17 11.18 21.88 22.82
N PHE A 18 11.91 22.60 21.95
CA PHE A 18 11.88 22.36 20.49
C PHE A 18 12.71 21.14 20.05
N THR A 19 13.68 20.69 20.84
CA THR A 19 14.53 19.54 20.48
C THR A 19 13.94 18.19 20.87
N ILE A 20 12.81 18.16 21.61
CA ILE A 20 12.08 16.94 21.98
C ILE A 20 10.95 16.61 20.99
N ILE A 21 11.04 17.09 19.75
CA ILE A 21 10.31 16.45 18.65
C ILE A 21 11.12 15.20 18.30
N SER A 22 10.96 14.18 19.14
CA SER A 22 11.38 12.83 18.86
C SER A 22 10.93 12.50 17.44
N ASN A 23 11.90 12.24 16.56
CA ASN A 23 11.70 11.66 15.25
C ASN A 23 11.18 10.23 15.44
N VAL A 24 9.94 10.10 15.92
CA VAL A 24 9.15 8.90 15.78
C VAL A 24 8.99 8.77 14.28
N ALA A 25 9.69 7.83 13.66
CA ALA A 25 9.42 7.42 12.30
C ALA A 25 7.97 6.94 12.29
N SER A 26 7.06 7.89 12.02
CA SER A 26 5.64 7.60 12.05
C SER A 26 5.36 6.65 10.89
N SER A 27 4.30 5.86 10.99
CA SER A 27 3.76 5.08 9.87
C SER A 27 3.68 5.85 8.55
N ASN A 28 3.57 7.18 8.60
CA ASN A 28 3.60 8.03 7.41
C ASN A 28 4.94 8.01 6.66
N ASP A 29 6.07 7.68 7.29
CA ASP A 29 7.38 7.75 6.63
C ASP A 29 7.44 6.74 5.47
N VAL A 30 7.18 5.46 5.75
CA VAL A 30 7.17 4.41 4.72
C VAL A 30 6.13 4.68 3.63
N ILE A 31 4.92 5.13 4.00
CA ILE A 31 3.86 5.47 3.04
C ILE A 31 4.27 6.66 2.17
N SER A 32 4.88 7.69 2.77
CA SER A 32 5.37 8.88 2.05
C SER A 32 6.56 8.59 1.14
N ILE A 33 7.32 7.53 1.41
CA ILE A 33 8.42 7.07 0.56
C ILE A 33 7.90 6.22 -0.61
N ILE A 34 6.94 5.33 -0.36
CA ILE A 34 6.45 4.35 -1.34
C ILE A 34 5.38 4.96 -2.26
N CYS A 35 4.32 5.55 -1.69
CA CYS A 35 3.13 5.89 -2.48
C CYS A 35 3.35 6.93 -3.59
N PRO A 36 4.21 7.95 -3.44
CA PRO A 36 4.51 8.87 -4.55
C PRO A 36 5.14 8.20 -5.78
N LYS A 37 5.70 6.99 -5.62
CA LYS A 37 6.32 6.22 -6.71
C LYS A 37 5.33 5.30 -7.44
N THR A 38 4.08 5.24 -6.97
CA THR A 38 3.03 4.43 -7.59
C THR A 38 2.23 5.22 -8.60
N SER A 39 1.60 4.55 -9.57
CA SER A 39 0.75 5.20 -10.57
C SER A 39 -0.51 5.83 -9.98
N ASN A 40 -0.89 5.48 -8.75
CA ASN A 40 -2.03 6.08 -8.04
C ASN A 40 -1.71 6.28 -6.55
N PRO A 41 -1.03 7.39 -6.20
CA PRO A 41 -0.62 7.66 -4.82
C PRO A 41 -1.76 7.74 -3.80
N PRO A 42 -2.93 8.34 -4.11
CA PRO A 42 -4.07 8.32 -3.18
C PRO A 42 -4.58 6.90 -2.89
N PHE A 43 -4.72 6.06 -3.92
CA PHE A 43 -5.12 4.66 -3.74
C PHE A 43 -4.09 3.89 -2.91
N CYS A 44 -2.80 4.01 -3.24
CA CYS A 44 -1.72 3.41 -2.46
C CYS A 44 -1.80 3.82 -0.98
N SER A 45 -1.99 5.11 -0.71
CA SER A 45 -2.08 5.62 0.66
C SER A 45 -3.25 5.00 1.42
N SER A 46 -4.41 4.84 0.76
CA SER A 46 -5.56 4.17 1.34
C SER A 46 -5.26 2.71 1.66
N VAL A 47 -4.65 1.98 0.72
CA VAL A 47 -4.31 0.56 0.86
C VAL A 47 -3.31 0.35 2.00
N LEU A 48 -2.18 1.06 2.00
CA LEU A 48 -1.13 0.83 3.00
C LEU A 48 -1.56 1.26 4.41
N LYS A 49 -2.41 2.29 4.55
CA LYS A 49 -2.99 2.66 5.86
C LYS A 49 -3.89 1.55 6.43
N SER A 50 -4.54 0.77 5.57
CA SER A 50 -5.37 -0.37 5.97
C SER A 50 -4.57 -1.63 6.33
N ALA A 51 -3.25 -1.66 6.12
CA ALA A 51 -2.42 -2.83 6.38
C ALA A 51 -2.20 -3.12 7.88
N GLY A 52 -2.40 -2.13 8.76
CA GLY A 52 -2.19 -2.27 10.21
C GLY A 52 -0.73 -2.46 10.63
N THR A 53 0.22 -2.29 9.71
CA THR A 53 1.67 -2.42 9.93
C THR A 53 2.44 -1.40 9.10
N THR A 54 3.68 -1.14 9.50
CA THR A 54 4.66 -0.29 8.78
C THR A 54 5.90 -1.07 8.36
N ASP A 55 6.01 -2.33 8.79
CA ASP A 55 7.09 -3.22 8.40
C ASP A 55 6.99 -3.55 6.90
N LEU A 56 8.11 -3.47 6.19
CA LEU A 56 8.12 -3.64 4.73
C LEU A 56 7.68 -5.04 4.31
N LYS A 57 8.08 -6.09 5.05
CA LYS A 57 7.62 -7.45 4.76
C LYS A 57 6.10 -7.54 4.99
N GLY A 58 5.60 -7.04 6.12
CA GLY A 58 4.18 -6.99 6.42
C GLY A 58 3.36 -6.23 5.36
N LEU A 59 3.86 -5.10 4.87
CA LEU A 59 3.22 -4.32 3.79
C LEU A 59 3.21 -5.10 2.47
N ALA A 60 4.31 -5.78 2.12
CA ALA A 60 4.39 -6.61 0.91
C ALA A 60 3.42 -7.81 0.97
N VAL A 61 3.34 -8.48 2.13
CA VAL A 61 2.38 -9.56 2.36
C VAL A 61 0.95 -9.05 2.20
N TYR A 62 0.63 -7.92 2.82
CA TYR A 62 -0.71 -7.34 2.74
C TYR A 62 -1.11 -6.99 1.30
N THR A 63 -0.23 -6.32 0.55
CA THR A 63 -0.52 -5.91 -0.83
C THR A 63 -0.60 -7.09 -1.79
N LEU A 64 0.27 -8.11 -1.65
CA LEU A 64 0.17 -9.35 -2.44
C LEU A 64 -1.14 -10.08 -2.17
N ASN A 65 -1.55 -10.23 -0.91
CA ASN A 65 -2.82 -10.88 -0.57
C ASN A 65 -4.04 -10.11 -1.11
N LEU A 66 -4.00 -8.78 -1.05
CA LEU A 66 -5.03 -7.92 -1.62
C LEU A 66 -5.09 -8.07 -3.16
N ALA A 67 -3.94 -8.04 -3.82
CA ALA A 67 -3.84 -8.23 -5.26
C ALA A 67 -4.35 -9.61 -5.68
N HIS A 68 -3.91 -10.68 -5.00
CA HIS A 68 -4.36 -12.05 -5.22
C HIS A 68 -5.88 -12.16 -5.08
N THR A 69 -6.45 -11.66 -3.98
CA THR A 69 -7.90 -11.70 -3.74
C THR A 69 -8.69 -11.02 -4.85
N ASN A 70 -8.22 -9.86 -5.32
CA ASN A 70 -8.90 -9.13 -6.39
C ASN A 70 -8.69 -9.79 -7.76
N ALA A 71 -7.51 -10.36 -8.03
CA ALA A 71 -7.24 -11.11 -9.24
C ALA A 71 -8.13 -12.36 -9.34
N CYS A 72 -8.26 -13.16 -8.28
CA CYS A 72 -9.17 -14.32 -8.27
C CYS A 72 -10.64 -13.92 -8.48
N LYS A 73 -11.09 -12.81 -7.89
CA LYS A 73 -12.45 -12.28 -8.11
C LYS A 73 -12.65 -11.88 -9.57
N SER A 74 -11.69 -11.17 -10.15
CA SER A 74 -11.73 -10.76 -11.55
C SER A 74 -11.66 -11.94 -12.51
N LEU A 75 -10.83 -12.97 -12.21
CA LEU A 75 -10.76 -14.23 -12.95
C LEU A 75 -12.14 -14.91 -13.00
N THR A 76 -12.77 -15.04 -11.83
CA THR A 76 -14.10 -15.65 -11.69
C THR A 76 -15.15 -14.87 -12.47
N LEU A 77 -15.11 -13.54 -12.38
CA LEU A 77 -16.02 -12.66 -13.11
C LEU A 77 -15.82 -12.76 -14.63
N ALA A 78 -14.57 -12.71 -15.11
CA ALA A 78 -14.25 -12.82 -16.52
C ALA A 78 -14.72 -14.16 -17.10
N LYS A 79 -14.48 -15.26 -16.38
CA LYS A 79 -15.01 -16.59 -16.73
C LYS A 79 -16.53 -16.58 -16.85
N SER A 80 -17.22 -16.07 -15.83
CA SER A 80 -18.68 -16.00 -15.80
C SER A 80 -19.22 -15.21 -17.00
N LEU A 81 -18.67 -14.03 -17.26
CA LEU A 81 -19.07 -13.18 -18.40
C LEU A 81 -18.79 -13.85 -19.75
N ALA A 82 -17.65 -14.52 -19.91
CA ALA A 82 -17.31 -15.27 -21.12
C ALA A 82 -18.29 -16.43 -21.38
N THR A 83 -18.75 -17.10 -20.32
CA THR A 83 -19.68 -18.23 -20.42
C THR A 83 -21.14 -17.81 -20.66
N THR A 84 -21.54 -16.62 -20.19
CA THR A 84 -22.95 -16.19 -20.19
C THR A 84 -23.31 -15.27 -21.35
N THR A 85 -22.34 -14.57 -21.94
CA THR A 85 -22.61 -13.66 -23.06
C THR A 85 -22.92 -14.41 -24.36
N THR A 86 -23.91 -13.91 -25.10
CA THR A 86 -24.25 -14.39 -26.45
C THR A 86 -23.54 -13.60 -27.55
N ASN A 87 -22.92 -12.47 -27.22
CA ASN A 87 -22.19 -11.65 -28.18
C ASN A 87 -20.78 -12.23 -28.42
N PRO A 88 -20.43 -12.62 -29.65
CA PRO A 88 -19.16 -13.29 -29.94
C PRO A 88 -17.93 -12.42 -29.67
N GLN A 89 -18.01 -11.10 -29.91
CA GLN A 89 -16.90 -10.19 -29.63
C GLN A 89 -16.68 -10.02 -28.13
N LEU A 90 -17.76 -9.95 -27.35
CA LEU A 90 -17.66 -9.90 -25.89
C LEU A 90 -17.12 -11.21 -25.33
N LYS A 91 -17.56 -12.36 -25.85
CA LYS A 91 -17.05 -13.67 -25.46
C LYS A 91 -15.52 -13.75 -25.64
N GLN A 92 -15.03 -13.32 -26.79
CA GLN A 92 -13.59 -13.29 -27.06
C GLN A 92 -12.85 -12.39 -26.05
N ARG A 93 -13.33 -11.16 -25.83
CA ARG A 93 -12.70 -10.22 -24.89
C ARG A 93 -12.67 -10.76 -23.46
N TYR A 94 -13.78 -11.31 -22.97
CA TYR A 94 -13.83 -11.88 -21.63
C TYR A 94 -12.97 -13.14 -21.49
N SER A 95 -12.83 -13.94 -22.56
CA SER A 95 -11.92 -15.09 -22.56
C SER A 95 -10.46 -14.65 -22.45
N SER A 96 -10.05 -13.62 -23.19
CA SER A 96 -8.71 -13.04 -23.04
C SER A 96 -8.49 -12.44 -21.65
N CYS A 97 -9.49 -11.76 -21.07
CA CYS A 97 -9.39 -11.30 -19.68
C CYS A 97 -9.24 -12.47 -18.70
N PHE A 98 -9.96 -13.57 -18.90
CA PHE A 98 -9.83 -14.76 -18.08
C PHE A 98 -8.40 -15.31 -18.14
N GLU A 99 -7.83 -15.48 -19.33
CA GLU A 99 -6.44 -15.94 -19.50
C GLU A 99 -5.44 -15.02 -18.81
N SER A 100 -5.54 -13.70 -19.00
CA SER A 100 -4.64 -12.74 -18.34
C SER A 100 -4.76 -12.73 -16.82
N TYR A 101 -5.96 -12.91 -16.27
CA TYR A 101 -6.12 -13.00 -14.81
C TYR A 101 -5.66 -14.36 -14.26
N ASP A 102 -5.70 -15.43 -15.04
CA ASP A 102 -5.20 -16.75 -14.63
C ASP A 102 -3.68 -16.71 -14.50
N GLU A 103 -3.00 -16.12 -15.50
CA GLU A 103 -1.57 -15.83 -15.46
C GLU A 103 -1.22 -14.93 -14.28
N ALA A 104 -1.95 -13.82 -14.10
CA ALA A 104 -1.69 -12.90 -12.99
C ALA A 104 -1.86 -13.55 -11.61
N VAL A 105 -2.83 -14.45 -11.43
CA VAL A 105 -2.98 -15.22 -10.19
C VAL A 105 -1.74 -16.09 -9.96
N GLY A 106 -1.31 -16.85 -10.97
CA GLY A 106 -0.11 -17.69 -10.87
C GLY A 106 1.16 -16.89 -10.55
N ASP A 107 1.36 -15.74 -11.18
CA ASP A 107 2.50 -14.86 -10.91
C ASP A 107 2.48 -14.30 -9.48
N ILE A 108 1.30 -13.92 -8.98
CA ILE A 108 1.15 -13.44 -7.59
C ILE A 108 1.41 -14.58 -6.60
N GLU A 109 0.92 -15.80 -6.86
CA GLU A 109 1.19 -16.97 -6.02
C GLU A 109 2.70 -17.30 -5.97
N ASN A 110 3.41 -17.15 -7.08
CA ASN A 110 4.86 -17.31 -7.12
C ASN A 110 5.56 -16.21 -6.30
N ALA A 111 5.15 -14.95 -6.45
CA ALA A 111 5.68 -13.85 -5.64
C ALA A 111 5.42 -14.04 -4.14
N GLN A 112 4.28 -14.62 -3.75
CA GLN A 112 4.00 -14.99 -2.37
C GLN A 112 4.97 -16.07 -1.86
N LYS A 113 5.20 -17.14 -2.64
CA LYS A 113 6.19 -18.19 -2.29
C LYS A 113 7.60 -17.63 -2.14
N ASP A 114 8.01 -16.74 -3.04
CA ASP A 114 9.34 -16.10 -3.01
C ASP A 114 9.52 -15.22 -1.77
N LEU A 115 8.44 -14.61 -1.28
CA LEU A 115 8.44 -13.84 -0.02
C LEU A 115 8.44 -14.74 1.24
N ALA A 116 8.38 -16.06 1.06
CA ALA A 116 8.18 -17.09 2.07
C ALA A 116 6.88 -16.89 2.87
N LEU A 117 5.77 -16.76 2.13
CA LEU A 117 4.41 -16.89 2.65
C LEU A 117 3.94 -18.35 2.70
#